data_AF-A0A9P8W242-F1
#
_entry.id   AF-A0A9P8W242-F1
#
_cell.length_a   1.000
_cell.length_b   1.000
_cell.length_c   1.000
_cell.angle_alpha   90.00
_cell.angle_beta   90.00
_cell.angle_gamma   90.00
#
_symmetry.space_group_name_H-M   'P 1'
#
loop_
_entity.id
_entity.type
_entity.pdbx_description
1 polymer ?
#
loop_
_entity_poly.entity_id
_entity_poly.type
_entity_poly.pdbx_seq_one_letter_code
_entity_poly.pdbx_strand_id
1 'polypeptide(L)'
;MLLKYFLLNTLLVLSSVTAIPNPDTDNYDVEARDVNDDPAGHLVDRDDRYGSRCGTDATWDKKQKMCFCKKNGDFYDDEMKKCCPKGKKWNGRRCDYDCGKDADWDRRKNECVCKKKHAQFGFGKDKKQCKCRRDMWDDGYECRCKAKKFWDHRSQKCKPRRNDNDNDYDYD
;
A
#
# COMPACT_ATOMS: atom_id res chain seq x y z
N MET A 1 35.91 -14.83 -56.09
CA MET A 1 35.88 -14.39 -57.51
C MET A 1 34.53 -13.74 -57.78
N LEU A 2 34.48 -12.72 -58.66
CA LEU A 2 33.32 -12.15 -59.40
C LEU A 2 31.93 -12.18 -58.69
N LEU A 3 31.27 -11.08 -58.28
CA LEU A 3 31.15 -9.72 -58.83
C LEU A 3 30.53 -9.70 -60.25
N LYS A 4 29.51 -8.83 -60.45
CA LYS A 4 28.75 -8.53 -61.71
C LYS A 4 27.59 -9.49 -62.01
N TYR A 5 26.49 -9.13 -62.68
CA TYR A 5 25.79 -7.88 -63.06
C TYR A 5 24.42 -8.33 -63.66
N PHE A 6 23.36 -7.56 -63.90
CA PHE A 6 22.93 -6.17 -63.63
C PHE A 6 21.39 -6.15 -63.84
N LEU A 7 20.62 -5.21 -63.27
CA LEU A 7 19.52 -4.49 -63.95
C LEU A 7 18.98 -3.36 -63.05
N LEU A 8 19.32 -2.10 -63.40
CA LEU A 8 18.59 -0.93 -62.91
C LEU A 8 17.28 -0.79 -63.70
N ASN A 9 16.26 -0.22 -63.06
CA ASN A 9 15.40 0.75 -63.74
C ASN A 9 14.95 1.81 -62.73
N THR A 10 15.65 2.94 -62.75
CA THR A 10 15.30 4.17 -62.04
C THR A 10 14.20 4.92 -62.78
N LEU A 11 13.18 5.39 -62.06
CA LEU A 11 12.38 6.53 -62.52
C LEU A 11 12.06 7.43 -61.32
N LEU A 12 12.83 8.51 -61.22
CA LEU A 12 12.52 9.67 -60.39
C LEU A 12 11.33 10.40 -61.00
N VAL A 13 10.31 10.70 -60.20
CA VAL A 13 9.38 11.80 -60.47
C VAL A 13 9.35 12.69 -59.24
N LEU A 14 10.13 13.77 -59.29
CA LEU A 14 10.03 14.90 -58.37
C LEU A 14 8.96 15.85 -58.90
N SER A 15 7.81 15.91 -58.24
CA SER A 15 6.85 17.00 -58.43
C SER A 15 7.15 18.10 -57.41
N SER A 16 8.04 19.02 -57.76
CA SER A 16 8.37 20.18 -56.95
C SER A 16 7.21 21.18 -56.91
N VAL A 17 6.75 21.57 -55.72
CA VAL A 17 5.95 22.78 -55.52
C VAL A 17 6.78 23.77 -54.70
N THR A 18 7.20 24.84 -55.34
CA THR A 18 7.94 25.95 -54.71
C THR A 18 6.98 26.88 -53.97
N ALA A 19 7.24 27.07 -52.67
CA ALA A 19 7.37 28.35 -51.93
C ALA A 19 6.36 29.50 -52.23
N ILE A 20 5.90 30.30 -51.25
CA ILE A 20 6.65 31.25 -50.39
C ILE A 20 5.72 31.66 -49.20
N PRO A 21 6.23 32.09 -48.02
CA PRO A 21 5.42 32.36 -46.83
C PRO A 21 4.87 33.80 -46.75
N ASN A 22 3.96 34.07 -45.80
CA ASN A 22 3.84 35.39 -45.16
C ASN A 22 3.30 35.27 -43.71
N PRO A 23 3.64 36.18 -42.77
CA PRO A 23 3.43 36.00 -41.33
C PRO A 23 2.29 36.86 -40.76
N ASP A 24 2.19 36.78 -39.43
CA ASP A 24 1.57 37.70 -38.46
C ASP A 24 0.05 37.80 -38.38
N THR A 25 -0.43 37.70 -37.13
CA THR A 25 -1.79 38.00 -36.63
C THR A 25 -2.92 37.14 -37.24
N ASP A 26 -3.79 36.51 -36.44
CA ASP A 26 -4.55 37.15 -35.38
C ASP A 26 -4.29 36.66 -33.95
N ASN A 27 -4.49 37.60 -33.02
CA ASN A 27 -4.52 37.38 -31.59
C ASN A 27 -5.77 36.56 -31.21
N TYR A 28 -5.59 35.28 -30.87
CA TYR A 28 -6.54 34.59 -30.00
C TYR A 28 -6.04 34.79 -28.59
N ASP A 29 -6.74 35.61 -27.82
CA ASP A 29 -6.43 35.82 -26.42
C ASP A 29 -6.35 34.47 -25.72
N VAL A 30 -5.15 34.12 -25.26
CA VAL A 30 -4.97 33.02 -24.30
C VAL A 30 -5.43 33.56 -22.95
N GLU A 31 -6.74 33.79 -22.86
CA GLU A 31 -7.47 33.92 -21.62
C GLU A 31 -7.03 32.75 -20.75
N ALA A 32 -6.28 33.06 -19.70
CA ALA A 32 -5.87 32.09 -18.72
C ALA A 32 -7.15 31.63 -18.03
N ARG A 33 -7.76 30.54 -18.55
CA ARG A 33 -8.98 29.97 -18.00
C ARG A 33 -8.67 29.54 -16.58
N ASP A 34 -9.05 30.39 -15.65
CA ASP A 34 -8.87 30.19 -14.23
C ASP A 34 -9.82 29.06 -13.83
N VAL A 35 -9.31 27.81 -13.85
CA VAL A 35 -10.09 26.61 -13.51
C VAL A 35 -10.24 26.51 -11.99
N ASN A 36 -10.98 27.48 -11.47
CA ASN A 36 -11.80 27.33 -10.28
C ASN A 36 -13.22 26.93 -10.74
N ASP A 37 -13.96 26.25 -9.88
CA ASP A 37 -15.33 25.77 -10.11
C ASP A 37 -15.52 24.59 -11.08
N ASP A 38 -15.04 23.40 -10.67
CA ASP A 38 -15.58 22.12 -11.14
C ASP A 38 -16.17 21.32 -9.94
N PRO A 39 -17.49 21.42 -9.67
CA PRO A 39 -18.07 20.95 -8.41
C PRO A 39 -18.40 19.45 -8.36
N ALA A 40 -18.31 18.71 -9.48
CA ALA A 40 -18.59 17.28 -9.53
C ALA A 40 -17.82 16.58 -10.67
N GLY A 41 -16.61 16.09 -10.37
CA GLY A 41 -15.69 15.60 -11.40
C GLY A 41 -16.13 14.31 -12.12
N HIS A 42 -16.06 14.33 -13.45
CA HIS A 42 -15.89 13.14 -14.28
C HIS A 42 -15.20 13.44 -15.63
N LEU A 43 -13.88 13.64 -15.60
CA LEU A 43 -13.03 13.45 -16.79
C LEU A 43 -11.80 12.63 -16.38
N VAL A 44 -11.70 11.41 -16.91
CA VAL A 44 -10.63 10.46 -16.64
C VAL A 44 -9.46 10.69 -17.59
N ASP A 45 -8.62 11.67 -17.25
CA ASP A 45 -7.39 11.88 -18.02
C ASP A 45 -6.35 10.75 -17.79
N ARG A 46 -5.61 10.42 -18.84
CA ARG A 46 -4.90 9.13 -19.02
C ARG A 46 -3.36 9.22 -18.93
N ASP A 47 -2.77 10.08 -18.10
CA ASP A 47 -1.33 9.97 -17.76
C ASP A 47 -0.92 10.47 -16.36
N ASP A 48 -1.54 9.97 -15.28
CA ASP A 48 -1.10 10.24 -13.90
C ASP A 48 -0.21 9.12 -13.35
N ARG A 49 1.06 9.07 -13.75
CA ARG A 49 2.01 8.08 -13.17
C ARG A 49 2.44 8.41 -11.73
N TYR A 50 2.27 9.64 -11.25
CA TYR A 50 2.47 10.00 -9.84
C TYR A 50 1.86 11.37 -9.46
N GLY A 51 0.72 11.40 -8.76
CA GLY A 51 0.25 12.59 -8.02
C GLY A 51 -1.20 13.06 -8.23
N SER A 52 -1.66 13.92 -7.32
CA SER A 52 -2.86 14.77 -7.39
C SER A 52 -4.26 14.15 -7.24
N ARG A 53 -4.51 12.86 -7.52
CA ARG A 53 -5.86 12.27 -7.31
C ARG A 53 -6.10 11.77 -5.89
N CYS A 54 -6.67 12.64 -5.05
CA CYS A 54 -7.19 12.35 -3.70
C CYS A 54 -8.48 11.50 -3.72
N GLY A 55 -8.91 11.06 -2.53
CA GLY A 55 -10.23 10.45 -2.32
C GLY A 55 -11.37 11.47 -2.42
N THR A 56 -12.59 11.02 -2.67
CA THR A 56 -13.80 11.88 -2.78
C THR A 56 -14.08 12.72 -1.54
N ASP A 57 -13.62 12.25 -0.39
CA ASP A 57 -13.67 12.80 0.96
C ASP A 57 -12.50 13.74 1.33
N ALA A 58 -11.55 13.92 0.40
CA ALA A 58 -10.35 14.72 0.58
C ALA A 58 -10.14 15.76 -0.53
N THR A 59 -9.25 16.71 -0.28
CA THR A 59 -8.85 17.80 -1.19
C THR A 59 -7.33 17.85 -1.27
N TRP A 60 -6.77 18.09 -2.45
CA TRP A 60 -5.32 18.20 -2.66
C TRP A 60 -4.80 19.59 -2.28
N ASP A 61 -3.81 19.66 -1.39
CA ASP A 61 -3.07 20.89 -1.12
C ASP A 61 -1.83 20.95 -2.02
N LYS A 62 -1.80 21.91 -2.95
CA LYS A 62 -0.68 22.11 -3.89
C LYS A 62 0.62 22.53 -3.22
N LYS A 63 0.55 23.22 -2.06
CA LYS A 63 1.70 23.75 -1.30
C LYS A 63 2.35 22.66 -0.46
N GLN A 64 1.54 21.83 0.21
CA GLN A 64 2.00 20.73 1.05
C GLN A 64 2.20 19.42 0.27
N LYS A 65 1.71 19.34 -0.97
CA LYS A 65 1.78 18.18 -1.87
C LYS A 65 1.22 16.90 -1.23
N MET A 66 0.09 17.04 -0.54
CA MET A 66 -0.64 15.92 0.06
C MET A 66 -2.15 16.19 0.12
N CYS A 67 -2.93 15.14 0.33
CA CYS A 67 -4.37 15.22 0.49
C CYS A 67 -4.77 15.50 1.94
N PHE A 68 -5.75 16.39 2.13
CA PHE A 68 -6.34 16.70 3.43
C PHE A 68 -7.82 16.34 3.45
N CYS A 69 -8.32 15.91 4.60
CA CYS A 69 -9.72 15.57 4.75
C CYS A 69 -10.61 16.82 4.77
N LYS A 70 -11.71 16.78 4.00
CA LYS A 70 -12.71 17.87 3.97
C LYS A 70 -13.37 18.08 5.34
N LYS A 71 -13.39 17.04 6.18
CA LYS A 71 -13.91 17.08 7.55
C LYS A 71 -12.78 17.29 8.55
N ASN A 72 -12.88 18.37 9.32
CA ASN A 72 -11.90 18.74 10.35
C ASN A 72 -11.72 17.62 11.39
N GLY A 73 -10.46 17.31 11.72
CA GLY A 73 -10.09 16.31 12.73
C GLY A 73 -10.04 14.85 12.23
N ASP A 74 -10.45 14.58 11.00
CA ASP A 74 -10.19 13.31 10.32
C ASP A 74 -8.79 13.34 9.67
N PHE A 75 -8.16 12.17 9.56
CA PHE A 75 -6.82 11.95 9.01
C PHE A 75 -6.93 11.22 7.68
N TYR A 76 -6.10 11.60 6.71
CA TYR A 76 -6.06 10.97 5.39
C TYR A 76 -5.19 9.71 5.42
N ASP A 77 -5.78 8.58 5.03
CA ASP A 77 -5.13 7.31 4.76
C ASP A 77 -4.72 7.28 3.29
N ASP A 78 -3.46 7.57 3.00
CA ASP A 78 -2.92 7.67 1.63
C ASP A 78 -2.94 6.32 0.89
N GLU A 79 -2.73 5.21 1.60
CA GLU A 79 -2.74 3.85 1.06
C GLU A 79 -4.12 3.47 0.50
N MET A 80 -5.19 3.89 1.20
CA MET A 80 -6.58 3.58 0.85
C MET A 80 -7.32 4.74 0.18
N LYS A 81 -6.71 5.92 0.14
CA LYS A 81 -7.28 7.19 -0.30
C LYS A 81 -8.60 7.55 0.41
N LYS A 82 -8.62 7.44 1.74
CA LYS A 82 -9.83 7.64 2.58
C LYS A 82 -9.57 8.45 3.84
N CYS A 83 -10.59 9.15 4.31
CA CYS A 83 -10.56 9.92 5.54
C CYS A 83 -11.14 9.14 6.72
N CYS A 84 -10.41 9.08 7.83
CA CYS A 84 -10.84 8.42 9.05
C CYS A 84 -10.64 9.27 10.31
N PRO A 85 -11.55 9.19 11.31
CA PRO A 85 -11.35 9.87 12.59
C PRO A 85 -10.06 9.46 13.29
N LYS A 86 -9.51 10.37 14.12
CA LYS A 86 -8.30 10.13 14.92
C LYS A 86 -8.29 8.75 15.58
N GLY A 87 -7.21 7.99 15.38
CA GLY A 87 -7.02 6.64 15.93
C GLY A 87 -7.65 5.50 15.12
N LYS A 88 -8.32 5.81 14.00
CA LYS A 88 -8.87 4.81 13.06
C LYS A 88 -8.15 4.87 11.72
N LYS A 89 -8.11 3.73 11.02
CA LYS A 89 -7.61 3.57 9.65
C LYS A 89 -8.68 2.90 8.77
N TRP A 90 -8.63 3.10 7.45
CA TRP A 90 -9.56 2.45 6.54
C TRP A 90 -9.16 0.99 6.33
N ASN A 91 -10.03 0.04 6.70
CA ASN A 91 -9.74 -1.39 6.59
C ASN A 91 -10.23 -2.03 5.27
N GLY A 92 -10.43 -1.21 4.23
CA GLY A 92 -11.07 -1.61 2.97
C GLY A 92 -12.60 -1.56 2.99
N ARG A 93 -13.25 -1.58 4.16
CA ARG A 93 -14.73 -1.53 4.29
C ARG A 93 -15.24 -0.34 5.11
N ARG A 94 -14.50 0.08 6.15
CA ARG A 94 -14.82 1.20 7.02
C ARG A 94 -13.59 1.70 7.76
N CYS A 95 -13.72 2.85 8.43
CA CYS A 95 -12.80 3.27 9.47
C CYS A 95 -12.96 2.39 10.72
N ASP A 96 -11.95 1.60 11.05
CA ASP A 96 -11.87 0.78 12.27
C ASP A 96 -10.56 1.11 13.02
N TYR A 97 -10.39 0.62 14.24
CA TYR A 97 -9.20 0.94 15.04
C TYR A 97 -7.90 0.48 14.34
N ASP A 98 -6.89 1.35 14.30
CA ASP A 98 -5.62 1.02 13.66
C ASP A 98 -4.76 0.10 14.54
N CYS A 99 -4.96 -1.20 14.36
CA CYS A 99 -4.22 -2.28 15.01
C CYS A 99 -2.96 -2.73 14.24
N GLY A 100 -2.67 -2.12 13.07
CA GLY A 100 -1.68 -2.63 12.13
C GLY A 100 -2.13 -3.89 11.38
N LYS A 101 -1.31 -4.37 10.44
CA LYS A 101 -1.69 -5.43 9.49
C LYS A 101 -1.92 -6.81 10.13
N ASP A 102 -1.18 -7.14 11.19
CA ASP A 102 -1.12 -8.49 11.77
C ASP A 102 -2.16 -8.74 12.89
N ALA A 103 -3.01 -7.76 13.15
CA ALA A 103 -4.00 -7.76 14.24
C ALA A 103 -5.35 -7.20 13.77
N ASP A 104 -6.40 -7.46 14.55
CA ASP A 104 -7.74 -6.91 14.40
C ASP A 104 -8.23 -6.35 15.73
N TRP A 105 -9.25 -5.48 15.71
CA TRP A 105 -9.86 -4.94 16.93
C TRP A 105 -10.92 -5.89 17.51
N ASP A 106 -10.67 -6.41 18.72
CA ASP A 106 -11.64 -7.20 19.47
C ASP A 106 -12.60 -6.28 20.25
N ARG A 107 -13.84 -6.19 19.78
CA ARG A 107 -14.91 -5.38 20.41
C ARG A 107 -15.34 -5.88 21.78
N ARG A 108 -15.09 -7.14 22.14
CA ARG A 108 -15.44 -7.67 23.47
C ARG A 108 -14.41 -7.29 24.52
N LYS A 109 -13.16 -7.14 24.11
CA LYS A 109 -12.03 -6.78 24.98
C LYS A 109 -11.66 -5.30 24.94
N ASN A 110 -12.12 -4.58 23.91
CA ASN A 110 -11.72 -3.20 23.61
C ASN A 110 -10.20 -3.04 23.45
N GLU A 111 -9.57 -4.01 22.78
CA GLU A 111 -8.14 -4.02 22.48
C GLU A 111 -7.88 -4.58 21.07
N CYS A 112 -6.70 -4.28 20.53
CA CYS A 112 -6.20 -4.99 19.36
C CYS A 112 -5.74 -6.40 19.75
N VAL A 113 -6.07 -7.41 18.96
CA VAL A 113 -5.66 -8.81 19.15
C VAL A 113 -4.98 -9.35 17.90
N CYS A 114 -3.94 -10.15 18.06
CA CYS A 114 -3.20 -10.74 16.95
C CYS A 114 -4.03 -11.76 16.18
N LYS A 115 -3.96 -11.73 14.84
CA LYS A 115 -4.66 -12.68 13.94
C LYS A 115 -4.15 -14.11 14.11
N LYS A 116 -2.83 -14.28 14.22
CA LYS A 116 -2.18 -15.58 14.42
C LYS A 116 -2.33 -16.06 15.86
N LYS A 117 -2.70 -17.34 16.04
CA LYS A 117 -2.76 -17.98 17.37
C LYS A 117 -1.40 -17.96 18.06
N HIS A 118 -1.43 -17.72 19.38
CA HIS A 118 -0.28 -17.55 20.28
C HIS A 118 0.73 -16.45 19.91
N ALA A 119 0.48 -15.68 18.85
CA ALA A 119 1.19 -14.44 18.61
C ALA A 119 0.73 -13.37 19.62
N GLN A 120 1.62 -12.42 19.90
CA GLN A 120 1.38 -11.29 20.78
C GLN A 120 2.03 -10.04 20.18
N PHE A 121 1.60 -8.85 20.58
CA PHE A 121 2.31 -7.64 20.21
C PHE A 121 3.77 -7.70 20.67
N GLY A 122 4.68 -7.26 19.80
CA GLY A 122 6.09 -7.23 20.13
C GLY A 122 6.37 -6.34 21.34
N PHE A 123 7.33 -6.73 22.19
CA PHE A 123 7.74 -5.91 23.32
C PHE A 123 8.37 -4.59 22.82
N GLY A 124 7.64 -3.49 22.98
CA GLY A 124 8.03 -2.13 22.56
C GLY A 124 6.79 -1.27 22.34
N LYS A 125 6.82 0.01 22.73
CA LYS A 125 5.62 0.87 22.84
C LYS A 125 4.89 1.12 21.51
N ASP A 126 5.60 1.00 20.38
CA ASP A 126 5.18 1.59 19.10
C ASP A 126 4.91 0.55 18.00
N LYS A 127 5.09 -0.75 18.29
CA LYS A 127 5.07 -1.79 17.25
C LYS A 127 3.72 -2.49 17.19
N LYS A 128 2.84 -1.97 16.31
CA LYS A 128 1.58 -2.59 15.81
C LYS A 128 1.85 -3.85 14.95
N GLN A 129 2.71 -4.73 15.46
CA GLN A 129 3.23 -5.91 14.80
C GLN A 129 3.16 -7.08 15.77
N CYS A 130 2.51 -8.14 15.33
CA CYS A 130 2.42 -9.37 16.10
C CYS A 130 3.65 -10.25 15.87
N LYS A 131 4.16 -10.86 16.94
CA LYS A 131 5.31 -11.76 16.93
C LYS A 131 5.02 -12.98 17.80
N CYS A 132 5.61 -14.11 17.44
CA CYS A 132 5.60 -15.30 18.29
C CYS A 132 6.42 -15.07 19.57
N ARG A 133 6.06 -15.81 20.62
CA ARG A 133 6.81 -15.83 21.89
C ARG A 133 8.20 -16.44 21.70
N ARG A 134 9.16 -16.14 22.60
CA ARG A 134 10.58 -16.55 22.46
C ARG A 134 10.77 -18.07 22.36
N ASP A 135 9.88 -18.84 22.97
CA ASP A 135 9.79 -20.31 23.00
C ASP A 135 9.04 -20.92 21.81
N MET A 136 8.60 -20.07 20.87
CA MET A 136 7.79 -20.43 19.70
C MET A 136 8.50 -20.03 18.39
N TRP A 137 7.97 -20.52 17.28
CA TRP A 137 8.34 -20.14 15.92
C TRP A 137 7.07 -19.93 15.09
N ASP A 138 7.16 -19.13 14.03
CA ASP A 138 6.05 -18.84 13.12
C ASP A 138 6.08 -19.88 11.98
N ASP A 139 5.01 -20.65 11.81
CA ASP A 139 4.89 -21.64 10.72
C ASP A 139 4.26 -21.07 9.43
N GLY A 140 3.97 -19.76 9.42
CA GLY A 140 3.22 -19.08 8.38
C GLY A 140 1.76 -18.79 8.77
N TYR A 141 1.13 -19.70 9.52
CA TYR A 141 -0.29 -19.66 9.89
C TYR A 141 -0.51 -19.34 11.38
N GLU A 142 0.26 -19.98 12.27
CA GLU A 142 0.21 -19.79 13.71
C GLU A 142 1.60 -19.89 14.37
N CYS A 143 1.70 -19.39 15.60
CA CYS A 143 2.89 -19.63 16.41
C CYS A 143 2.83 -21.03 17.01
N ARG A 144 3.81 -21.88 16.67
CA ARG A 144 3.99 -23.22 17.22
C ARG A 144 5.11 -23.25 18.26
N CYS A 145 5.00 -24.13 19.24
CA CYS A 145 6.12 -24.40 20.15
C CYS A 145 7.33 -24.95 19.39
N LYS A 146 8.54 -24.60 19.85
CA LYS A 146 9.79 -25.21 19.38
C LYS A 146 9.84 -26.71 19.66
N ALA A 147 10.76 -27.42 19.01
CA ALA A 147 10.90 -28.88 19.09
C ALA A 147 10.96 -29.41 20.55
N LYS A 148 10.48 -30.64 20.75
CA LYS A 148 10.33 -31.33 22.06
C LYS A 148 9.46 -30.58 23.10
N LYS A 149 8.71 -29.54 22.70
CA LYS A 149 7.75 -28.84 23.58
C LYS A 149 6.30 -29.04 23.13
N PHE A 150 5.36 -28.75 24.03
CA PHE A 150 3.92 -28.70 23.75
C PHE A 150 3.31 -27.45 24.38
N TRP A 151 2.20 -26.97 23.82
CA TRP A 151 1.47 -25.83 24.39
C TRP A 151 0.60 -26.29 25.55
N ASP A 152 0.88 -25.79 26.75
CA ASP A 152 0.04 -26.05 27.92
C ASP A 152 -1.04 -24.97 28.06
N HIS A 153 -2.29 -25.35 27.78
CA HIS A 153 -3.44 -24.47 27.91
C HIS A 153 -3.65 -23.92 29.32
N ARG A 154 -3.21 -24.62 30.37
CA ARG A 154 -3.37 -24.16 31.76
C ARG A 154 -2.39 -23.02 32.12
N SER A 155 -1.15 -23.07 31.63
CA SER A 155 -0.13 -22.03 31.90
C SER A 155 0.09 -21.03 30.75
N GLN A 156 -0.52 -21.27 29.58
CA GLN A 156 -0.38 -20.43 28.37
C GLN A 156 1.09 -20.26 27.93
N LYS A 157 1.86 -21.35 27.98
CA LYS A 157 3.31 -21.42 27.71
C LYS A 157 3.69 -22.74 27.04
N CYS A 158 4.82 -22.77 26.32
CA CYS A 158 5.37 -24.04 25.81
C CYS A 158 6.17 -24.76 26.90
N LYS A 159 5.70 -25.93 27.34
CA LYS A 159 6.39 -26.80 28.30
C LYS A 159 7.19 -27.89 27.58
N PRO A 160 8.31 -28.38 28.13
CA PRO A 160 8.93 -29.62 27.66
C PRO A 160 7.89 -30.74 27.67
N ARG A 161 7.87 -31.58 26.63
CA ARG A 161 7.26 -32.91 26.76
C ARG A 161 8.11 -33.66 27.78
N ARG A 162 7.49 -34.23 28.81
CA ARG A 162 8.15 -35.29 29.58
C ARG A 162 8.40 -36.43 28.59
N ASN A 163 9.61 -36.97 28.52
CA ASN A 163 9.73 -38.32 27.98
C ASN A 163 9.24 -39.23 29.10
N ASP A 164 8.32 -40.14 28.83
CA ASP A 164 7.93 -41.19 29.80
C ASP A 164 9.04 -42.25 29.99
N ASN A 165 10.25 -41.97 29.46
CA ASN A 165 11.47 -42.77 29.54
C ASN A 165 12.64 -42.03 30.23
N ASP A 166 12.45 -40.79 30.71
CA ASP A 166 13.46 -40.10 31.52
C ASP A 166 13.38 -40.65 32.96
N ASN A 167 13.94 -41.85 33.17
CA ASN A 167 14.26 -42.36 34.50
C ASN A 167 15.43 -41.55 35.07
N ASP A 168 15.14 -40.36 35.59
CA ASP A 168 16.06 -39.61 36.45
C ASP A 168 16.26 -40.39 37.77
N TYR A 169 17.17 -41.36 37.72
CA TYR A 169 17.87 -41.85 38.91
C TYR A 169 18.92 -40.81 39.29
N ASP A 170 18.48 -39.71 39.92
CA ASP A 170 19.38 -38.87 40.71
C ASP A 170 19.94 -39.75 41.86
N TYR A 171 21.20 -40.14 41.73
CA TYR A 171 22.02 -40.70 42.79
C TYR A 171 22.94 -39.58 43.30
N ASP A 172 22.61 -39.05 44.48
CA ASP A 172 23.51 -38.32 45.39
C ASP A 172 23.08 -38.65 46.84
#